data_AF-M6RFT8-F1
#
_entry.id   AF-M6RFT8-F1
#
_cell.length_a   1.000
_cell.length_b   1.000
_cell.length_c   1.000
_cell.angle_alpha   90.00
_cell.angle_beta   90.00
_cell.angle_gamma   90.00
#
_symmetry.space_group_name_H-M   'P 1'
#
loop_
_entity.id
_entity.type
_entity.pdbx_description
1 polymer ?
#
loop_
_entity_poly.entity_id
_entity_poly.type
_entity_poly.pdbx_seq_one_letter_code
_entity_poly.pdbx_strand_id
1 'polypeptide(L)' 'MYIRILKYSKINKDWIEVIADLETREWALHHILGLGDSVVLWEPEELRESILISVRKILDSYSKNL' A
#
# COMPACT_ATOMS: atom_id res chain seq x y z
N MET A 1 6.22 12.88 6.94
CA MET A 1 5.03 12.34 6.24
C MET A 1 4.06 11.88 7.31
N TYR A 2 2.85 12.44 7.32
CA TYR A 2 1.86 12.13 8.35
C TYR A 2 0.71 11.38 7.68
N ILE A 3 0.35 10.23 8.25
CA ILE A 3 -0.84 9.48 7.83
C ILE A 3 -1.94 9.89 8.77
N ARG A 4 -3.00 10.47 8.21
CA ARG A 4 -4.14 10.85 9.02
C ARG A 4 -5.10 9.67 9.09
N ILE A 5 -5.02 8.92 10.18
CA ILE A 5 -6.00 7.86 10.49
C ILE A 5 -7.34 8.53 10.79
N LEU A 6 -8.33 8.26 9.95
CA LEU A 6 -9.70 8.75 10.11
C LEU A 6 -10.52 7.80 10.97
N LYS A 7 -10.36 6.48 10.74
CA LYS A 7 -11.01 5.42 11.51
C LYS A 7 -10.09 4.20 11.56
N TYR A 8 -10.27 3.39 12.60
CA TYR A 8 -9.69 2.06 12.66
C TYR A 8 -10.62 1.09 13.38
N SER A 9 -10.51 -0.18 13.03
CA SER A 9 -11.26 -1.26 13.67
C SER A 9 -10.33 -2.48 13.84
N LYS A 10 -10.56 -3.29 14.87
CA LYS A 10 -9.80 -4.52 15.07
C LYS A 10 -10.43 -5.62 14.22
N ILE A 11 -9.65 -6.25 13.34
CA ILE A 11 -10.09 -7.44 12.60
C ILE A 11 -9.84 -8.69 13.45
N ASN A 12 -8.60 -8.87 13.90
CA ASN A 12 -8.20 -9.98 14.76
C ASN A 12 -6.97 -9.62 15.61
N LYS A 13 -6.24 -10.60 16.14
CA LYS A 13 -5.04 -10.35 16.97
C LYS A 13 -3.84 -9.80 16.18
N ASP A 14 -3.80 -10.03 14.87
CA ASP A 14 -2.67 -9.70 14.00
C ASP A 14 -3.00 -8.53 13.06
N TRP A 15 -4.28 -8.27 12.78
CA TRP A 15 -4.73 -7.28 11.79
C TRP A 15 -5.69 -6.25 12.36
N ILE A 16 -5.48 -4.99 11.94
CA ILE A 16 -6.43 -3.89 12.09
C ILE A 16 -6.84 -3.39 10.71
N GLU A 17 -8.07 -2.94 10.60
CA GLU A 17 -8.55 -2.16 9.47
C GLU A 17 -8.31 -0.68 9.74
N VAL A 18 -7.83 0.06 8.75
CA VAL A 18 -7.56 1.49 8.88
C VAL A 18 -8.13 2.21 7.67
N ILE A 19 -8.94 3.24 7.93
CA ILE A 19 -9.32 4.24 6.94
C ILE A 19 -8.41 5.44 7.19
N ALA A 20 -7.57 5.78 6.22
CA ALA A 20 -6.62 6.86 6.31
C ALA A 20 -6.70 7.80 5.12
N ASP A 21 -6.42 9.07 5.38
CA ASP A 21 -6.12 10.07 4.35
C ASP A 21 -4.59 10.11 4.15
N LEU A 22 -4.18 9.80 2.91
CA LEU A 22 -2.78 9.72 2.47
C LEU A 22 -2.38 10.93 1.61
N GLU A 23 -3.23 11.96 1.56
CA GLU A 23 -3.08 13.24 0.86
C GLU A 23 -3.04 13.14 -0.68
N THR A 24 -2.10 12.38 -1.24
CA THR A 24 -1.90 12.24 -2.69
C THR A 24 -1.74 10.78 -3.11
N ARG A 25 -2.04 10.50 -4.38
CA ARG A 25 -1.90 9.15 -4.95
C ARG A 25 -0.45 8.67 -4.91
N GLU A 26 0.49 9.56 -5.20
CA GLU A 26 1.92 9.28 -5.22
C GLU A 26 2.43 8.92 -3.82
N TRP A 27 1.97 9.65 -2.79
CA TRP A 27 2.36 9.36 -1.40
C TRP A 27 1.72 8.08 -0.90
N ALA A 28 0.46 7.84 -1.26
CA ALA A 28 -0.20 6.58 -0.96
C ALA A 28 0.56 5.38 -1.55
N LEU A 29 0.93 5.47 -2.83
CA LEU A 29 1.73 4.45 -3.53
C LEU A 29 3.06 4.19 -2.83
N HIS A 30 3.83 5.26 -2.57
CA HIS A 30 5.14 5.14 -1.93
C HIS A 30 5.03 4.52 -0.53
N HIS A 31 4.03 4.94 0.26
CA HIS A 31 3.87 4.43 1.61
C HIS A 31 3.47 2.95 1.62
N ILE A 32 2.48 2.57 0.81
CA ILE A 32 1.98 1.19 0.76
C ILE A 32 3.07 0.24 0.25
N LEU A 33 3.80 0.62 -0.80
CA LEU A 33 4.93 -0.19 -1.30
C LEU A 33 6.05 -0.33 -0.26
N GLY A 34 6.33 0.72 0.51
CA GLY A 34 7.33 0.69 1.57
C GLY A 34 6.99 -0.22 2.75
N LEU A 35 5.70 -0.47 2.99
CA LEU A 35 5.22 -1.41 4.02
C LEU A 35 5.26 -2.88 3.57
N GLY A 36 5.40 -3.14 2.27
CA GLY A 36 5.47 -4.49 1.71
C GLY A 36 4.22 -5.32 2.02
N ASP A 37 4.42 -6.50 2.62
CA ASP A 37 3.37 -7.46 2.96
C ASP A 37 2.65 -7.17 4.29
N SER A 38 3.08 -6.14 5.01
CA SER A 38 2.45 -5.70 6.28
C SER A 38 1.17 -4.89 6.08
N VAL A 39 0.76 -4.64 4.83
CA VAL A 39 -0.44 -3.87 4.49
C VAL A 39 -1.17 -4.50 3.31
N VAL A 40 -2.49 -4.47 3.37
CA VAL A 40 -3.36 -4.87 2.25
C VAL A 40 -4.29 -3.72 1.93
N LEU A 41 -4.23 -3.22 0.70
CA LEU A 41 -5.11 -2.16 0.24
C LEU A 41 -6.43 -2.75 -0.29
N TRP A 42 -7.55 -2.43 0.37
CA TRP A 42 -8.89 -2.79 -0.09
C TRP A 42 -9.42 -1.83 -1.15
N GLU A 43 -9.39 -0.53 -0.87
CA GLU A 43 -9.91 0.54 -1.72
C GLU A 43 -8.98 1.77 -1.70
N PRO A 44 -8.96 2.59 -2.76
CA PRO A 44 -9.69 2.40 -4.02
C PRO A 44 -9.00 1.38 -4.95
N GLU A 45 -9.80 0.74 -5.81
CA GLU A 45 -9.31 -0.27 -6.77
C GLU A 45 -8.21 0.26 -7.69
N GLU A 46 -8.36 1.47 -8.22
CA GLU A 46 -7.36 2.09 -9.10
C GLU A 46 -5.97 2.22 -8.45
N LEU A 47 -5.94 2.46 -7.14
CA LEU A 47 -4.70 2.54 -6.38
C LEU A 47 -4.09 1.14 -6.20
N ARG A 48 -4.93 0.12 -5.94
CA ARG A 48 -4.51 -1.28 -5.88
C ARG A 48 -3.90 -1.76 -7.20
N GLU A 49 -4.51 -1.42 -8.33
CA GLU A 49 -3.95 -1.71 -9.67
C GLU A 49 -2.57 -1.07 -9.86
N SER A 50 -2.41 0.18 -9.40
CA SER A 50 -1.15 0.92 -9.51
C SER A 50 -0.03 0.28 -8.68
N ILE A 51 -0.37 -0.26 -7.49
CA ILE A 51 0.56 -1.03 -6.66
C ILE A 51 0.98 -2.30 -7.39
N LEU A 52 0.03 -3.06 -7.94
CA LEU A 52 0.33 -4.30 -8.68
C LEU A 52 1.25 -4.05 -9.88
N ILE A 53 1.02 -2.97 -10.64
CA ILE A 53 1.91 -2.55 -11.74
C ILE A 53 3.31 -2.24 -11.23
N SER A 54 3.41 -1.53 -10.11
CA SER A 54 4.70 -1.13 -9.51
C SER A 54 5.48 -2.34 -9.00
N VAL A 55 4.81 -3.27 -8.32
CA VAL A 55 5.41 -4.53 -7.86
C VAL A 55 5.92 -5.37 -9.03
N ARG A 56 5.17 -5.48 -10.13
CA ARG A 56 5.65 -6.17 -11.35
C ARG A 56 6.91 -5.53 -11.90
N LYS A 57 6.95 -4.19 -12.03
CA LYS A 57 8.15 -3.47 -12.47
C LYS A 57 9.35 -3.72 -11.56
N ILE A 58 9.14 -3.73 -10.24
CA ILE A 58 10.19 -4.03 -9.25
C ILE A 58 10.71 -5.46 -9.47
N LEU A 59 9.82 -6.45 -9.57
CA LEU A 59 10.20 -7.84 -9.84
C LEU A 59 10.97 -7.97 -11.16
N ASP A 60 10.53 -7.30 -12.22
CA ASP A 60 11.21 -7.27 -13.52
C ASP A 60 12.61 -6.62 -13.42
N SER A 61 12.77 -5.59 -12.59
CA SER A 61 14.06 -4.93 -12.35
C SER A 61 15.04 -5.81 -11.59
N TYR A 62 14.58 -6.59 -10.59
CA TYR A 62 15.44 -7.47 -9.80
C TYR A 62 15.66 -8.86 -10.42
N SER A 63 14.79 -9.29 -11.34
CA SER A 63 14.91 -10.59 -12.03
C SER A 63 15.82 -10.54 -13.26
N LYS A 64 16.07 -9.36 -13.81
CA LYS A 64 17.12 -9.17 -14.79
C LYS A 64 18.46 -9.28 -14.07
N ASN A 65 19.16 -10.40 -14.29
CA ASN A 65 20.54 -10.57 -13.86
C ASN A 65 21.34 -9.32 -14.27
N LEU A 66 21.86 -8.59 -13.28
CA LEU A 66 22.96 -7.65 -13.47
C LEU A 66 24.24 -8.42 -13.80
#